data_AF-A0A8T4FEF7-F1
#
_entry.id   AF-A0A8T4FEF7-F1
#
_cell.length_a   1.000
_cell.length_b   1.000
_cell.length_c   1.000
_cell.angle_alpha   90.00
_cell.angle_beta   90.00
_cell.angle_gamma   90.00
#
_symmetry.space_group_name_H-M   'P 1'
#
loop_
_entity.id
_entity.type
_entity.pdbx_description
1 polymer ?
#
loop_
_entity_poly.entity_id
_entity_poly.type
_entity_poly.pdbx_seq_one_letter_code
_entity_poly.pdbx_strand_id
1 'polypeptide(L)'
;KHLADHGASREGYLFRGYRKPLVTRRTYQDHFTAAVDEVGLPASFTPHSLRHCFASTALAAGIPITDVSRWLGHKTIEITHLIYGHLLPATFDRALDVLDTAYRPDPPALPD
;
A
#
# COMPACT_ATOMS: atom_id res chain seq x y z
N LYS A 1 13.64 -17.11 6.05
CA LYS A 1 13.72 -18.10 4.95
C LYS A 1 14.86 -17.75 3.99
N HIS A 2 14.72 -16.76 3.09
CA HIS A 2 15.77 -16.41 2.11
C HIS A 2 17.18 -16.18 2.68
N LEU A 3 17.32 -15.43 3.78
CA LEU A 3 18.64 -15.20 4.41
C LEU A 3 19.28 -16.48 4.95
N ALA A 4 18.48 -17.44 5.41
CA ALA A 4 18.99 -18.73 5.86
C ALA A 4 19.47 -19.58 4.67
N ASP A 5 18.78 -19.47 3.52
CA ASP A 5 19.04 -20.31 2.34
C ASP A 5 20.16 -19.74 1.45
N HIS A 6 20.31 -18.42 1.39
CA HIS A 6 21.20 -17.74 0.42
C HIS A 6 22.22 -16.76 1.05
N GLY A 7 22.11 -16.50 2.35
CA GLY A 7 22.94 -15.53 3.06
C GLY A 7 22.76 -14.09 2.58
N ALA A 8 23.52 -13.17 3.17
CA ALA A 8 23.66 -11.79 2.71
C ALA A 8 25.05 -11.56 2.08
N SER A 9 25.27 -10.40 1.47
CA SER A 9 26.63 -9.97 1.11
C SER A 9 27.52 -9.85 2.35
N ARG A 10 28.84 -9.78 2.15
CA ARG A 10 29.79 -9.49 3.24
C ARG A 10 29.45 -8.18 3.98
N GLU A 11 28.79 -7.26 3.30
CA GLU A 11 28.36 -5.95 3.80
C GLU A 11 26.91 -5.94 4.31
N GLY A 12 26.23 -7.10 4.30
CA GLY A 12 24.86 -7.26 4.82
C GLY A 12 23.73 -6.99 3.82
N TYR A 13 24.03 -6.80 2.54
CA TYR A 13 23.00 -6.55 1.52
C TYR A 13 22.30 -7.84 1.07
N LEU A 14 20.97 -7.77 0.98
CA LEU A 14 20.13 -8.86 0.48
C LEU A 14 20.24 -9.00 -1.05
N PHE A 15 20.10 -7.89 -1.77
CA PHE A 15 20.16 -7.86 -3.23
C PHE A 15 21.56 -7.46 -3.69
N ARG A 16 22.28 -8.43 -4.25
CA ARG A 16 23.69 -8.32 -4.63
C ARG A 16 23.83 -8.06 -6.13
N GLY A 17 24.73 -7.14 -6.48
CA GLY A 17 25.17 -7.01 -7.87
C GLY A 17 26.22 -8.08 -8.20
N TYR A 18 26.39 -8.39 -9.48
CA TYR A 18 27.39 -9.38 -9.92
C TYR A 18 28.84 -8.88 -9.73
N ARG A 19 29.12 -7.62 -10.10
CA ARG A 19 30.44 -6.97 -9.96
C ARG A 19 30.48 -5.85 -8.92
N LYS A 20 29.32 -5.35 -8.51
CA LYS A 20 29.17 -4.24 -7.56
C LYS A 20 28.47 -4.78 -6.31
N PRO A 21 28.69 -4.19 -5.12
CA PRO A 21 28.05 -4.66 -3.90
C PRO A 21 26.52 -4.67 -3.97
N LEU A 22 25.94 -3.74 -4.73
CA LEU A 22 24.50 -3.56 -4.92
C LEU A 22 24.10 -3.74 -6.39
N VAL A 23 22.86 -4.17 -6.60
CA VAL A 23 22.22 -4.13 -7.92
C VAL A 23 22.13 -2.68 -8.37
N THR A 24 22.60 -2.40 -9.58
CA THR A 24 22.51 -1.05 -10.13
C THR A 24 21.09 -0.76 -10.58
N ARG A 25 20.68 0.53 -10.54
CA ARG A 25 19.38 0.96 -11.05
C ARG A 25 19.14 0.50 -12.48
N ARG A 26 20.16 0.56 -13.34
CA ARG A 26 20.06 0.15 -14.75
C ARG A 26 19.78 -1.34 -14.88
N THR A 27 20.57 -2.17 -14.20
CA THR A 27 20.37 -3.63 -14.19
C THR A 27 18.96 -3.99 -13.73
N TYR A 28 18.49 -3.37 -12.64
CA TYR A 28 17.13 -3.59 -12.16
C TYR A 28 16.08 -3.15 -13.20
N GLN A 29 16.25 -1.98 -13.81
CA GLN A 29 15.33 -1.46 -14.83
C GLN A 29 15.27 -2.38 -16.05
N ASP A 30 16.42 -2.86 -16.54
CA ASP A 30 16.51 -3.74 -17.70
C ASP A 30 15.76 -5.07 -17.45
N HIS A 31 15.97 -5.68 -16.27
CA HIS A 31 15.25 -6.90 -15.89
C HIS A 31 13.75 -6.65 -15.70
N PHE A 32 13.37 -5.52 -15.11
CA PHE A 32 11.96 -5.19 -14.93
C PHE A 32 11.25 -4.96 -16.27
N THR A 33 11.87 -4.22 -17.18
CA THR A 33 11.33 -3.99 -18.53
C THR A 33 11.21 -5.30 -19.31
N ALA A 34 12.21 -6.18 -19.26
CA ALA A 34 12.11 -7.50 -19.88
C ALA A 34 10.93 -8.32 -19.31
N ALA A 35 10.70 -8.28 -18.00
CA ALA A 35 9.57 -8.96 -17.38
C ALA A 35 8.22 -8.33 -17.78
N VAL A 36 8.14 -7.00 -17.88
CA VAL A 36 6.96 -6.27 -18.37
C VAL A 36 6.62 -6.69 -19.81
N ASP A 37 7.63 -6.76 -20.67
CA ASP A 37 7.47 -7.18 -22.07
C ASP A 37 7.02 -8.64 -22.18
N GLU A 38 7.60 -9.53 -21.36
CA GLU A 38 7.26 -10.96 -21.32
C GLU A 38 5.78 -11.21 -21.00
N VAL A 39 5.20 -10.41 -20.09
CA VAL A 39 3.78 -10.52 -19.72
C VAL A 39 2.86 -9.61 -20.56
N GLY A 40 3.40 -8.90 -21.55
CA GLY A 40 2.63 -8.06 -22.47
C GLY A 40 2.02 -6.80 -21.83
N LEU A 41 2.62 -6.29 -20.76
CA LEU A 41 2.16 -5.05 -20.12
C LEU A 41 2.70 -3.80 -20.87
N PRO A 42 2.03 -2.64 -20.78
CA PRO A 42 2.51 -1.41 -21.41
C PRO A 42 3.89 -1.00 -20.87
N ALA A 43 4.73 -0.40 -21.71
CA ALA A 43 6.03 0.14 -21.31
C ALA A 43 5.96 1.23 -20.22
N SER A 44 4.78 1.84 -20.02
CA SER A 44 4.50 2.77 -18.92
C SER A 44 4.29 2.07 -17.56
N PHE A 45 4.19 0.74 -17.54
CA PHE A 45 4.15 -0.05 -16.32
C PHE A 45 5.55 -0.04 -15.68
N THR A 46 5.63 0.53 -14.49
CA THR A 46 6.90 0.72 -13.78
C THR A 46 6.82 0.08 -12.39
N PRO A 47 7.94 -0.02 -11.65
CA PRO A 47 7.90 -0.41 -10.25
C PRO A 47 6.97 0.47 -9.40
N HIS A 48 6.76 1.72 -9.80
CA HIS A 48 5.80 2.61 -9.12
C HIS A 48 4.35 2.15 -9.31
N SER A 49 4.03 1.53 -10.44
CA SER A 49 2.71 0.93 -10.68
C SER A 49 2.41 -0.19 -9.68
N LEU A 50 3.40 -1.00 -9.31
CA LEU A 50 3.25 -2.01 -8.25
C LEU A 50 2.97 -1.38 -6.88
N ARG A 51 3.63 -0.25 -6.57
CA ARG A 51 3.37 0.52 -5.35
C ARG A 51 1.94 1.08 -5.32
N HIS A 52 1.44 1.57 -6.45
CA HIS A 52 0.05 1.99 -6.58
C HIS A 52 -0.93 0.82 -6.41
N CYS A 53 -0.65 -0.32 -7.04
CA CYS A 53 -1.44 -1.53 -6.89
C CYS A 53 -1.58 -1.91 -5.41
N PHE A 54 -0.46 -2.04 -4.69
CA PHE A 54 -0.47 -2.31 -3.25
C PHE A 54 -1.33 -1.33 -2.45
N ALA A 55 -1.15 -0.02 -2.66
CA ALA A 55 -1.90 1.00 -1.92
C ALA A 55 -3.40 0.93 -2.22
N SER A 56 -3.76 0.83 -3.49
CA SER A 56 -5.16 0.77 -3.92
C SER A 56 -5.88 -0.47 -3.40
N THR A 57 -5.24 -1.65 -3.46
CA THR A 57 -5.79 -2.89 -2.93
C THR A 57 -5.98 -2.83 -1.42
N ALA A 58 -5.00 -2.31 -0.68
CA ALA A 58 -5.09 -2.20 0.78
C ALA A 58 -6.23 -1.27 1.21
N LEU A 59 -6.35 -0.11 0.58
CA LEU A 59 -7.39 0.88 0.88
C LEU A 59 -8.78 0.38 0.48
N ALA A 60 -8.91 -0.27 -0.67
CA ALA A 60 -10.17 -0.88 -1.10
C ALA A 60 -10.63 -2.01 -0.15
N ALA A 61 -9.69 -2.70 0.50
CA ALA A 61 -9.98 -3.68 1.55
C ALA A 61 -10.34 -3.04 2.92
N GLY A 62 -10.40 -1.71 2.99
CA GLY A 62 -10.78 -0.97 4.20
C GLY A 62 -9.65 -0.78 5.22
N ILE A 63 -8.39 -1.02 4.84
CA ILE A 63 -7.24 -0.75 5.72
C ILE A 63 -7.14 0.78 5.93
N PRO A 64 -6.95 1.26 7.17
CA PRO A 64 -6.83 2.70 7.43
C PRO A 64 -5.73 3.37 6.61
N ILE A 65 -6.04 4.54 6.04
CA ILE A 65 -5.10 5.29 5.21
C ILE A 65 -3.83 5.70 5.96
N THR A 66 -3.91 5.87 7.27
CA THR A 66 -2.77 6.13 8.17
C THR A 66 -1.75 4.99 8.13
N ASP A 67 -2.22 3.75 8.14
CA ASP A 67 -1.37 2.56 8.16
C ASP A 67 -0.74 2.33 6.79
N VAL A 68 -1.55 2.43 5.73
CA VAL A 68 -1.06 2.35 4.35
C VAL A 68 -0.01 3.44 4.09
N SER A 69 -0.25 4.68 4.52
CA SER A 69 0.71 5.79 4.41
C SER A 69 2.04 5.48 5.12
N ARG A 70 1.98 4.88 6.31
CA ARG A 70 3.17 4.48 7.08
C ARG A 70 3.95 3.36 6.39
N TRP A 71 3.28 2.32 5.89
CA TRP A 71 3.94 1.22 5.18
C TRP A 71 4.57 1.67 3.86
N LEU A 72 3.92 2.61 3.18
CA LEU A 72 4.47 3.27 2.00
C LEU A 72 5.69 4.14 2.35
N GLY A 73 5.84 4.58 3.59
CA GLY A 73 6.91 5.48 4.02
C GLY A 73 6.73 6.90 3.50
N HIS A 74 5.48 7.35 3.31
CA HIS A 74 5.23 8.74 2.97
C HIS A 74 5.55 9.64 4.16
N LYS A 75 6.19 10.78 3.87
CA LYS A 75 6.58 11.77 4.89
C LYS A 75 5.37 12.31 5.65
N THR A 76 4.24 12.43 4.98
CA THR A 76 2.99 12.93 5.56
C THR A 76 1.79 12.17 4.96
N ILE A 77 0.67 12.14 5.69
CA ILE A 77 -0.54 11.41 5.27
C ILE A 77 -1.22 12.11 4.09
N GLU A 78 -1.08 13.42 3.98
CA GLU A 78 -1.66 14.25 2.91
C GLU A 78 -1.20 13.76 1.53
N ILE A 79 0.04 13.28 1.40
CA ILE A 79 0.55 12.69 0.15
C ILE A 79 -0.31 11.47 -0.24
N THR A 80 -0.57 10.58 0.72
CA THR A 80 -1.38 9.39 0.50
C THR A 80 -2.83 9.77 0.19
N HIS A 81 -3.38 10.74 0.92
CA HIS A 81 -4.76 11.18 0.75
C HIS A 81 -4.98 11.89 -0.58
N LEU A 82 -4.01 12.68 -1.06
CA LEU A 82 -4.08 13.33 -2.36
C LEU A 82 -4.12 12.30 -3.50
N ILE A 83 -3.33 11.22 -3.39
CA ILE A 83 -3.22 10.21 -4.44
C ILE A 83 -4.40 9.22 -4.38
N TYR A 84 -4.78 8.76 -3.19
CA TYR A 84 -5.69 7.63 -3.01
C TYR A 84 -6.99 7.95 -2.27
N GLY A 85 -7.22 9.19 -1.85
CA GLY A 85 -8.39 9.56 -1.05
C GLY A 85 -9.73 9.22 -1.73
N HIS A 86 -9.75 9.19 -3.06
CA HIS A 86 -10.92 8.80 -3.86
C HIS A 86 -11.29 7.30 -3.74
N LEU A 87 -10.39 6.47 -3.19
CA LEU A 87 -10.64 5.04 -2.92
C LEU A 87 -11.21 4.82 -1.51
N LEU A 88 -11.23 5.85 -0.67
CA LEU A 88 -11.80 5.72 0.66
C LEU A 88 -13.32 5.61 0.53
N PRO A 89 -13.95 4.62 1.19
CA PRO A 89 -15.40 4.51 1.18
C PRO A 89 -16.01 5.81 1.72
N ALA A 90 -17.14 6.24 1.15
CA ALA A 90 -17.88 7.38 1.66
C ALA A 90 -18.30 7.08 3.10
N THR A 91 -17.62 7.69 4.06
CA THR A 91 -17.81 7.39 5.49
C THR A 91 -18.99 8.12 6.10
N PHE A 92 -19.65 9.02 5.36
CA PHE A 92 -20.68 9.89 5.93
C PHE A 92 -21.90 9.09 6.39
N ASP A 93 -22.44 8.21 5.54
CA ASP A 93 -23.60 7.38 5.89
C ASP A 93 -23.28 6.42 7.04
N ARG A 94 -22.10 5.78 6.99
CA ARG A 94 -21.62 4.92 8.08
C ARG A 94 -21.42 5.70 9.39
N ALA A 95 -20.99 6.95 9.32
CA ALA A 95 -20.81 7.79 10.49
C ALA A 95 -22.17 8.13 11.12
N LEU A 96 -23.20 8.41 10.30
CA LEU A 96 -24.56 8.60 10.78
C LEU A 96 -25.08 7.35 11.48
N ASP A 97 -24.95 6.16 10.87
CA ASP A 97 -25.41 4.90 11.48
C ASP A 97 -24.75 4.64 12.85
N VAL A 98 -23.45 4.91 12.96
CA VAL A 98 -22.69 4.75 14.22
C VAL A 98 -23.16 5.75 15.27
N LEU A 99 -23.37 7.01 14.89
CA LEU A 99 -23.84 8.06 15.80
C LEU A 99 -25.28 7.80 16.27
N ASP A 100 -26.19 7.45 15.36
CA ASP A 100 -27.57 7.10 15.69
C ASP A 100 -27.63 5.90 16.64
N THR A 101 -26.77 4.90 16.42
CA THR A 101 -26.65 3.76 17.34
C THR A 101 -26.13 4.18 18.71
N ALA A 102 -25.13 5.06 18.76
CA ALA A 102 -24.51 5.50 20.01
C ALA A 102 -25.41 6.44 20.83
N TYR A 103 -26.24 7.24 20.18
CA TYR A 103 -27.09 8.26 20.80
C TYR A 103 -28.59 7.92 20.76
N ARG A 104 -28.97 6.68 20.42
CA ARG A 104 -30.37 6.24 20.44
C ARG A 104 -30.93 6.43 21.86
N PRO A 105 -31.93 7.31 22.07
CA PRO A 105 -32.52 7.46 23.40
C PRO A 105 -33.21 6.15 23.79
N ASP A 106 -33.14 5.79 25.07
CA ASP A 106 -34.01 4.75 25.60
C ASP A 106 -35.47 5.13 25.32
N PRO A 107 -36.31 4.17 24.89
CA PRO A 107 -37.72 4.44 24.72
C PRO A 107 -38.27 5.00 26.03
N PRO A 108 -39.08 6.08 26.00
CA PRO A 108 -39.68 6.61 27.22
C PRO A 108 -40.41 5.48 27.92
N ALA A 109 -40.18 5.33 29.23
CA ALA A 109 -40.92 4.38 30.04
C ALA A 109 -42.42 4.65 29.82
N LEU A 110 -43.15 3.61 29.38
CA LEU A 110 -44.59 3.70 29.22
C LEU A 110 -45.19 4.07 30.60
N PRO A 111 -46.06 5.09 30.68
CA PRO A 111 -46.80 5.34 31.90
C PRO A 111 -47.72 4.15 32.20
N ASP A 112 -47.81 3.79 33.48
CA ASP A 112 -48.69 2.75 34.03
C ASP A 112 -50.17 2.93 33.66
#